data_AF-A0AA39G3L1-F1
#
_entry.id   AF-A0AA39G3L1-F1
#
_cell.length_a   1.000
_cell.length_b   1.000
_cell.length_c   1.000
_cell.angle_alpha   90.00
_cell.angle_beta   90.00
_cell.angle_gamma   90.00
#
_symmetry.space_group_name_H-M   'P 1'
#
loop_
_entity.id
_entity.type
_entity.pdbx_description
1 polymer ?
#
loop_
_entity_poly.entity_id
_entity_poly.type
_entity_poly.pdbx_seq_one_letter_code
_entity_poly.pdbx_strand_id
1 'polypeptide(L)'
;MPPNTLSTPLSNGSVHHEDNQITSIKSEIKSQKRWNEFETDIKWGNATFIFVLHSMCLYSLITFPYRQQFFLLLWALITAHMATFAITAGVHRLWTHRSYKAKLPLRILLATLYYSAGMNRIYHWVRDHRIHHKYTDTEADPHNSNRGFWFSHVGWLMMKKKNIVKQRGEGIDMTDILQDPVVQFFDRNYAKLNTLLTFIVPVFIPIFFFNQDVKWTIMSQIFIRYTYILNVTWSVNSFAHIYGYRSYDKSIRSTENVWVSLAASGEGWHNYHHVFPWDYQAAELKSFIFNTTKFWIDFFAKIGWAYDLKYVTAQHVQKVVETKGDGTHFIHGKSKL
;
A
#
# COMPACT_ATOMS: atom_id res chain seq x y z
N MET A 1 -8.83 -30.82 86.08
CA MET A 1 -9.50 -31.89 85.31
C MET A 1 -10.25 -31.22 84.16
N PRO A 2 -10.26 -31.79 82.94
CA PRO A 2 -9.29 -31.55 81.85
C PRO A 2 -9.92 -30.74 80.66
N PRO A 3 -9.41 -30.73 79.39
CA PRO A 3 -8.91 -29.52 78.73
C PRO A 3 -9.74 -29.00 77.54
N ASN A 4 -9.52 -27.72 77.19
CA ASN A 4 -9.96 -27.06 75.96
C ASN A 4 -9.41 -27.74 74.70
N THR A 5 -10.27 -28.04 73.74
CA THR A 5 -9.90 -28.35 72.34
C THR A 5 -10.27 -27.19 71.43
N LEU A 6 -9.26 -26.52 70.89
CA LEU A 6 -9.33 -25.58 69.78
C LEU A 6 -9.65 -26.35 68.48
N SER A 7 -10.73 -25.98 67.81
CA SER A 7 -10.97 -26.34 66.41
C SER A 7 -10.30 -25.30 65.50
N THR A 8 -9.24 -25.70 64.79
CA THR A 8 -8.66 -24.94 63.68
C THR A 8 -9.58 -25.04 62.45
N PRO A 9 -9.88 -23.93 61.74
CA PRO A 9 -10.51 -24.00 60.43
C PRO A 9 -9.48 -24.49 59.40
N LEU A 10 -9.84 -25.49 58.60
CA LEU A 10 -9.10 -25.87 57.40
C LEU A 10 -9.00 -24.67 56.45
N SER A 11 -7.79 -24.42 55.94
CA SER A 11 -7.50 -23.29 55.07
C SER A 11 -8.16 -23.46 53.70
N ASN A 12 -9.10 -22.57 53.36
CA ASN A 12 -9.67 -22.41 52.01
C ASN A 12 -8.66 -21.78 51.00
N GLY A 13 -7.36 -21.86 51.27
CA GLY A 13 -6.33 -21.13 50.53
C GLY A 13 -5.84 -21.83 49.25
N SER A 14 -5.99 -23.15 49.14
CA SER A 14 -5.47 -23.90 47.98
C SER A 14 -6.43 -23.91 46.78
N VAL A 15 -7.73 -24.02 47.02
CA VAL A 15 -8.75 -24.15 45.96
C VAL A 15 -8.87 -22.86 45.13
N HIS A 16 -8.83 -21.69 45.77
CA HIS A 16 -8.92 -20.40 45.07
C HIS A 16 -7.68 -20.07 44.22
N HIS A 17 -6.51 -20.62 44.55
CA HIS A 17 -5.29 -20.42 43.77
C HIS A 17 -5.26 -21.31 42.51
N GLU A 18 -5.71 -22.57 42.62
CA GLU A 18 -5.85 -23.48 41.48
C GLU A 18 -6.94 -23.03 40.51
N ASP A 19 -8.10 -22.57 41.01
CA ASP A 19 -9.18 -22.08 40.15
C ASP A 19 -8.77 -20.83 39.35
N ASN A 20 -8.00 -19.92 39.95
CA ASN A 20 -7.48 -18.74 39.26
C ASN A 20 -6.41 -19.10 38.21
N GLN A 21 -5.55 -20.09 38.48
CA GLN A 21 -4.59 -20.59 37.48
C GLN A 21 -5.29 -21.33 36.35
N ILE A 22 -6.28 -22.19 36.65
CA ILE A 22 -7.07 -22.90 35.62
C ILE A 22 -7.85 -21.91 34.75
N THR A 23 -8.35 -20.83 35.34
CA THR A 23 -9.06 -19.78 34.61
C THR A 23 -8.11 -18.95 33.74
N SER A 24 -6.89 -18.65 34.21
CA SER A 24 -5.87 -17.95 33.38
C SER A 24 -5.32 -18.86 32.28
N ILE A 25 -5.12 -20.14 32.54
CA ILE A 25 -4.70 -21.13 31.55
C ILE A 25 -5.80 -21.32 30.50
N LYS A 26 -7.08 -21.36 30.91
CA LYS A 26 -8.21 -21.43 29.97
C LYS A 26 -8.36 -20.15 29.14
N SER A 27 -8.04 -18.97 29.69
CA SER A 27 -8.05 -17.72 28.92
C SER A 27 -6.85 -17.62 27.98
N GLU A 28 -5.67 -18.12 28.36
CA GLU A 28 -4.49 -18.28 27.49
C GLU A 28 -4.74 -19.29 26.36
N ILE A 29 -5.36 -20.43 26.65
CA ILE A 29 -5.71 -21.44 25.64
C ILE A 29 -6.80 -20.93 24.68
N LYS A 30 -7.75 -20.10 25.14
CA LYS A 30 -8.69 -19.40 24.26
C LYS A 30 -8.06 -18.28 23.44
N SER A 31 -6.87 -17.80 23.82
CA SER A 31 -6.18 -16.70 23.14
C SER A 31 -5.32 -17.19 21.96
N GLN A 32 -4.99 -18.48 21.90
CA GLN A 32 -4.36 -19.10 20.74
C GLN A 32 -5.39 -19.28 19.62
N LYS A 33 -5.57 -18.24 18.81
CA LYS A 33 -6.23 -18.34 17.50
C LYS A 33 -5.68 -19.56 16.78
N ARG A 34 -6.57 -20.46 16.35
CA ARG A 34 -6.14 -21.61 15.55
C ARG A 34 -5.59 -21.10 14.22
N TRP A 35 -4.63 -21.82 13.64
CA TRP A 35 -4.01 -21.45 12.36
C TRP A 35 -5.03 -21.33 11.19
N ASN A 36 -6.21 -21.92 11.34
CA ASN A 36 -7.32 -21.87 10.38
C ASN A 36 -8.42 -20.86 10.73
N GLU A 37 -8.28 -20.10 11.83
CA GLU A 37 -9.24 -19.07 12.22
C GLU A 37 -8.84 -17.70 11.67
N PHE A 38 -9.57 -17.27 10.65
CA PHE A 38 -9.43 -15.95 10.05
C PHE A 38 -10.26 -14.92 10.83
N GLU A 39 -9.70 -13.73 11.04
CA GLU A 39 -10.41 -12.66 11.78
C GLU A 39 -11.68 -12.17 11.10
N THR A 40 -11.80 -12.37 9.79
CA THR A 40 -12.97 -12.06 8.97
C THR A 40 -13.07 -13.04 7.81
N ASP A 41 -14.27 -13.18 7.22
CA ASP A 41 -14.48 -14.12 6.11
C ASP A 41 -13.55 -13.87 4.92
N ILE A 42 -13.13 -14.95 4.29
CA ILE A 42 -12.39 -14.93 3.03
C ILE A 42 -13.33 -14.55 1.88
N LYS A 43 -12.85 -13.68 1.00
CA LYS A 43 -13.42 -13.41 -0.32
C LYS A 43 -12.86 -14.44 -1.29
N TRP A 44 -13.47 -15.61 -1.36
CA TRP A 44 -12.97 -16.73 -2.17
C TRP A 44 -12.73 -16.35 -3.64
N GLY A 45 -13.59 -15.54 -4.26
CA GLY A 45 -13.35 -15.05 -5.62
C GLY A 45 -12.03 -14.26 -5.77
N ASN A 46 -11.72 -13.38 -4.82
CA ASN A 46 -10.46 -12.63 -4.82
C ASN A 46 -9.27 -13.56 -4.54
N ALA A 47 -9.40 -14.46 -3.56
CA ALA A 47 -8.34 -15.39 -3.20
C ALA A 47 -7.98 -16.31 -4.37
N THR A 48 -8.98 -16.89 -5.04
CA THR A 48 -8.80 -17.74 -6.23
C THR A 48 -8.18 -16.94 -7.38
N PHE A 49 -8.69 -15.72 -7.66
CA PHE A 49 -8.12 -14.88 -8.71
C PHE A 49 -6.64 -14.55 -8.46
N ILE A 50 -6.31 -14.11 -7.24
CA ILE A 50 -4.94 -13.79 -6.85
C ILE A 50 -4.05 -15.03 -6.98
N PHE A 51 -4.51 -16.19 -6.47
CA PHE A 51 -3.77 -17.44 -6.58
C PHE A 51 -3.46 -17.80 -8.03
N VAL A 52 -4.49 -17.86 -8.90
CA VAL A 52 -4.34 -18.20 -10.32
C VAL A 52 -3.43 -17.21 -11.04
N LEU A 53 -3.61 -15.90 -10.81
CA LEU A 53 -2.78 -14.86 -11.40
C LEU A 53 -1.30 -15.05 -11.05
N HIS A 54 -0.98 -15.31 -9.78
CA HIS A 54 0.40 -15.49 -9.33
C HIS A 54 1.00 -16.82 -9.80
N SER A 55 0.21 -17.91 -9.86
CA SER A 55 0.65 -19.17 -10.46
C SER A 55 0.99 -19.01 -11.95
N MET A 56 0.15 -18.30 -12.70
CA MET A 56 0.39 -18.02 -14.12
C MET A 56 1.55 -17.05 -14.32
N CYS A 57 1.74 -16.08 -13.42
CA CYS A 57 2.92 -15.24 -13.39
C CYS A 57 4.19 -16.07 -13.18
N LEU A 58 4.22 -16.96 -12.19
CA LEU A 58 5.38 -17.82 -11.93
C LEU A 58 5.70 -18.71 -13.12
N TYR A 59 4.69 -19.38 -13.70
CA TYR A 59 4.86 -20.13 -14.94
C TYR A 59 5.43 -19.27 -16.07
N SER A 60 4.90 -18.05 -16.22
CA SER A 60 5.37 -17.12 -17.24
C SER A 60 6.81 -16.70 -17.01
N LEU A 61 7.19 -16.35 -15.77
CA LEU A 61 8.56 -15.96 -15.44
C LEU A 61 9.58 -17.08 -15.72
N ILE A 62 9.19 -18.34 -15.57
CA ILE A 62 10.06 -19.50 -15.82
C ILE A 62 10.17 -19.80 -17.32
N THR A 63 9.06 -19.71 -18.06
CA THR A 63 8.98 -20.19 -19.45
C THR A 63 9.12 -19.11 -20.51
N PHE A 64 9.13 -17.82 -20.11
CA PHE A 64 9.24 -16.70 -21.04
C PHE A 64 10.64 -16.63 -21.69
N PRO A 65 10.75 -16.65 -23.03
CA PRO A 65 12.03 -16.63 -23.72
C PRO A 65 12.58 -15.20 -23.78
N TYR A 66 13.16 -14.76 -22.66
CA TYR A 66 13.58 -13.36 -22.41
C TYR A 66 14.48 -12.76 -23.50
N ARG A 67 15.39 -13.56 -24.08
CA ARG A 67 16.30 -13.07 -25.13
C ARG A 67 15.55 -12.81 -26.43
N GLN A 68 14.68 -13.72 -26.83
CA GLN A 68 13.91 -13.64 -28.07
C GLN A 68 12.77 -12.61 -27.95
N GLN A 69 12.20 -12.47 -26.75
CA GLN A 69 11.05 -11.60 -26.47
C GLN A 69 11.44 -10.38 -25.64
N PHE A 70 12.69 -9.91 -25.80
CA PHE A 70 13.23 -8.77 -25.07
C PHE A 70 12.40 -7.51 -25.25
N PHE A 71 11.88 -7.29 -26.47
CA PHE A 71 10.98 -6.17 -26.77
C PHE A 71 9.71 -6.20 -25.90
N LEU A 72 9.05 -7.35 -25.79
CA LEU A 72 7.85 -7.50 -24.97
C LEU A 72 8.13 -7.32 -23.47
N LEU A 73 9.31 -7.74 -23.01
CA LEU A 73 9.74 -7.47 -21.64
C LEU A 73 9.94 -5.96 -21.42
N LEU A 74 10.62 -5.27 -22.33
CA LEU A 74 10.81 -3.82 -22.25
C LEU A 74 9.47 -3.07 -22.29
N TRP A 75 8.57 -3.48 -23.18
CA TRP A 75 7.21 -2.93 -23.28
C TRP A 75 6.42 -3.14 -21.98
N ALA A 76 6.50 -4.31 -21.36
CA ALA A 76 5.91 -4.59 -20.05
C ALA A 76 6.45 -3.64 -18.97
N LEU A 77 7.76 -3.42 -18.91
CA LEU A 77 8.39 -2.54 -17.93
C LEU A 77 7.99 -1.07 -18.12
N ILE A 78 7.95 -0.58 -19.37
CA ILE A 78 7.54 0.80 -19.69
C ILE A 78 6.09 1.03 -19.29
N THR A 79 5.18 0.13 -19.71
CA THR A 79 3.76 0.27 -19.40
C THR A 79 3.46 0.04 -17.92
N ALA A 80 4.23 -0.81 -17.23
CA ALA A 80 4.19 -0.89 -15.77
C ALA A 80 4.62 0.41 -15.10
N HIS A 81 5.71 1.02 -15.56
CA HIS A 81 6.18 2.30 -15.03
C HIS A 81 5.15 3.42 -15.20
N MET A 82 4.51 3.51 -16.38
CA MET A 82 3.44 4.47 -16.64
C MET A 82 2.24 4.27 -15.70
N ALA A 83 1.85 3.01 -15.48
CA ALA A 83 0.79 2.66 -14.55
C ALA A 83 1.15 3.02 -13.10
N THR A 84 2.37 2.67 -12.65
CA THR A 84 2.91 3.04 -11.34
C THR A 84 2.95 4.55 -11.17
N PHE A 85 3.44 5.30 -12.15
CA PHE A 85 3.42 6.76 -12.13
C PHE A 85 2.02 7.34 -11.89
N ALA A 86 0.98 6.74 -12.48
CA ALA A 86 -0.38 7.21 -12.30
C ALA A 86 -0.99 6.82 -10.94
N ILE A 87 -0.53 5.72 -10.34
CA ILE A 87 -0.85 5.37 -8.96
C ILE A 87 -0.27 6.43 -8.02
N THR A 88 1.01 6.74 -8.20
CA THR A 88 1.77 7.63 -7.32
C THR A 88 1.41 9.11 -7.53
N ALA A 89 1.51 9.64 -8.75
CA ALA A 89 1.15 11.03 -9.02
C ALA A 89 -0.36 11.26 -8.92
N GLY A 90 -1.17 10.33 -9.42
CA GLY A 90 -2.62 10.45 -9.47
C GLY A 90 -3.31 10.13 -8.15
N VAL A 91 -3.69 8.88 -7.94
CA VAL A 91 -4.58 8.53 -6.81
C VAL A 91 -3.95 8.79 -5.45
N HIS A 92 -2.63 8.71 -5.34
CA HIS A 92 -1.90 8.98 -4.11
C HIS A 92 -1.66 10.48 -3.89
N ARG A 93 -0.77 11.12 -4.64
CA ARG A 93 -0.35 12.51 -4.37
C ARG A 93 -1.42 13.54 -4.74
N LEU A 94 -2.06 13.42 -5.91
CA LEU A 94 -3.08 14.37 -6.37
C LEU A 94 -4.42 14.18 -5.65
N TRP A 95 -5.07 13.03 -5.81
CA TRP A 95 -6.45 12.86 -5.32
C TRP A 95 -6.51 12.54 -3.83
N THR A 96 -5.60 11.72 -3.28
CA THR A 96 -5.64 11.45 -1.83
C THR A 96 -5.13 12.63 -1.02
N HIS A 97 -3.90 13.06 -1.29
CA HIS A 97 -3.18 14.01 -0.43
C HIS A 97 -3.32 15.47 -0.84
N ARG A 98 -3.87 15.74 -2.03
CA ARG A 98 -4.06 17.10 -2.55
C ARG A 98 -2.75 17.91 -2.45
N SER A 99 -1.62 17.26 -2.72
CA SER A 99 -0.28 17.83 -2.57
C SER A 99 0.12 18.73 -3.74
N TYR A 100 -0.62 18.65 -4.85
CA TYR A 100 -0.56 19.59 -5.96
C TYR A 100 -1.93 19.66 -6.66
N LYS A 101 -2.09 20.57 -7.61
CA LYS A 101 -3.27 20.69 -8.47
C LYS A 101 -2.92 20.35 -9.92
N ALA A 102 -3.88 19.76 -10.63
CA ALA A 102 -3.71 19.33 -12.01
C ALA A 102 -4.82 19.90 -12.90
N LYS A 103 -4.44 20.41 -14.08
CA LYS A 103 -5.39 20.79 -15.13
C LYS A 103 -6.05 19.55 -15.74
N LEU A 104 -7.13 19.79 -16.49
CA LEU A 104 -7.94 18.72 -17.08
C LEU A 104 -7.12 17.69 -17.90
N PRO A 105 -6.16 18.07 -18.77
CA PRO A 105 -5.39 17.09 -19.55
C PRO A 105 -4.62 16.10 -18.67
N LEU A 106 -3.94 16.61 -17.63
CA LEU A 106 -3.19 15.76 -16.71
C LEU A 106 -4.10 14.86 -15.89
N ARG A 107 -5.26 15.35 -15.43
CA ARG A 107 -6.23 14.52 -14.70
C ARG A 107 -6.74 13.35 -15.55
N ILE A 108 -7.07 13.61 -16.82
CA ILE A 108 -7.51 12.56 -17.76
C ILE A 108 -6.38 11.56 -18.02
N LEU A 109 -5.15 12.04 -18.24
CA LEU A 109 -3.99 11.17 -18.43
C LEU A 109 -3.75 10.26 -17.22
N LEU A 110 -3.71 10.84 -16.01
CA LEU A 110 -3.50 10.09 -14.77
C LEU A 110 -4.62 9.09 -14.52
N ALA A 111 -5.89 9.45 -14.76
CA ALA A 111 -7.00 8.51 -14.64
C ALA A 111 -6.88 7.36 -15.64
N THR A 112 -6.55 7.66 -16.90
CA THR A 112 -6.37 6.64 -17.95
C THR A 112 -5.26 5.64 -17.58
N LEU A 113 -4.09 6.15 -17.20
CA LEU A 113 -2.96 5.32 -16.81
C LEU A 113 -3.22 4.57 -15.50
N TYR A 114 -3.94 5.15 -14.54
CA TYR A 114 -4.33 4.46 -13.30
C TYR A 114 -5.24 3.27 -13.60
N TYR A 115 -6.20 3.43 -14.51
CA TYR A 115 -7.05 2.33 -14.94
C TYR A 115 -6.31 1.27 -15.78
N SER A 116 -5.12 1.58 -16.32
CA SER A 116 -4.23 0.57 -16.91
C SER A 116 -3.47 -0.27 -15.87
N ALA A 117 -3.47 0.17 -14.61
CA ALA A 117 -2.85 -0.50 -13.48
C ALA A 117 -3.74 -1.60 -12.87
N GLY A 118 -5.02 -1.67 -13.27
CA GLY A 118 -5.96 -2.70 -12.83
C GLY A 118 -6.28 -2.68 -11.34
N MET A 119 -6.29 -1.49 -10.74
CA MET A 119 -6.63 -1.29 -9.34
C MET A 119 -8.14 -1.09 -9.13
N ASN A 120 -8.54 -0.85 -7.87
CA ASN A 120 -9.92 -0.49 -7.55
C ASN A 120 -10.32 0.85 -8.18
N ARG A 121 -11.61 1.20 -8.10
CA ARG A 121 -12.10 2.55 -8.40
C ARG A 121 -11.29 3.61 -7.66
N ILE A 122 -11.10 4.78 -8.27
CA ILE A 122 -10.35 5.90 -7.67
C ILE A 122 -10.98 6.26 -6.32
N TYR A 123 -12.32 6.35 -6.24
CA TYR A 123 -13.02 6.62 -4.99
C TYR A 123 -12.64 5.66 -3.87
N HIS A 124 -12.61 4.34 -4.15
CA HIS A 124 -12.30 3.34 -3.12
C HIS A 124 -10.83 3.37 -2.72
N TRP A 125 -9.92 3.55 -3.68
CA TRP A 125 -8.49 3.67 -3.40
C TRP A 125 -8.21 4.89 -2.53
N VAL A 126 -8.72 6.06 -2.91
CA VAL A 126 -8.53 7.31 -2.16
C VAL A 126 -9.14 7.20 -0.77
N ARG A 127 -10.37 6.68 -0.64
CA ARG A 127 -11.00 6.51 0.66
C ARG A 127 -10.16 5.61 1.56
N ASP A 128 -9.77 4.43 1.06
CA ASP A 128 -8.99 3.47 1.85
C ASP A 128 -7.62 4.04 2.25
N HIS A 129 -6.97 4.81 1.37
CA HIS A 129 -5.69 5.47 1.66
C HIS A 129 -5.82 6.61 2.68
N ARG A 130 -6.91 7.40 2.62
CA ARG A 130 -7.24 8.40 3.65
C ARG A 130 -7.51 7.77 5.01
N ILE A 131 -8.20 6.63 5.05
CA ILE A 131 -8.40 5.85 6.29
C ILE A 131 -7.04 5.37 6.81
N HIS A 132 -6.21 4.80 5.93
CA HIS A 132 -4.88 4.32 6.28
C HIS A 132 -4.07 5.41 6.97
N HIS A 133 -3.89 6.60 6.38
CA HIS A 133 -3.14 7.68 7.03
C HIS A 133 -3.75 8.19 8.34
N LYS A 134 -5.09 8.20 8.46
CA LYS A 134 -5.76 8.71 9.66
C LYS A 134 -5.68 7.74 10.83
N TYR A 135 -5.60 6.44 10.54
CA TYR A 135 -5.68 5.37 11.51
C TYR A 135 -4.54 4.35 11.35
N THR A 136 -3.38 4.81 10.86
CA THR A 136 -2.25 3.98 10.44
C THR A 136 -1.91 2.92 11.49
N ASP A 137 -1.78 1.68 11.05
CA ASP A 137 -1.40 0.54 11.89
C ASP A 137 -2.35 0.27 13.09
N THR A 138 -3.58 0.77 13.05
CA THR A 138 -4.63 0.41 14.01
C THR A 138 -5.63 -0.58 13.41
N GLU A 139 -6.58 -1.05 14.21
CA GLU A 139 -7.67 -1.92 13.74
C GLU A 139 -8.58 -1.28 12.66
N ALA A 140 -8.56 0.05 12.55
CA ALA A 140 -9.29 0.78 11.52
C ALA A 140 -8.51 0.94 10.21
N ASP A 141 -7.22 0.60 10.17
CA ASP A 141 -6.40 0.60 8.96
C ASP A 141 -6.79 -0.59 8.05
N PRO A 142 -7.18 -0.35 6.78
CA PRO A 142 -7.53 -1.42 5.84
C PRO A 142 -6.42 -2.46 5.64
N HIS A 143 -5.16 -2.07 5.75
CA HIS A 143 -3.99 -2.93 5.54
C HIS A 143 -3.00 -2.85 6.72
N ASN A 144 -3.54 -2.77 7.93
CA ASN A 144 -2.82 -2.73 9.20
C ASN A 144 -1.58 -3.65 9.23
N SER A 145 -0.38 -3.07 9.27
CA SER A 145 0.87 -3.83 9.28
C SER A 145 1.14 -4.59 10.59
N ASN A 146 0.44 -4.25 11.68
CA ASN A 146 0.51 -5.03 12.94
C ASN A 146 -0.07 -6.44 12.81
N ARG A 147 -0.84 -6.72 11.75
CA ARG A 147 -1.32 -8.09 11.43
C ARG A 147 -0.30 -8.91 10.65
N GLY A 148 0.90 -8.38 10.45
CA GLY A 148 2.03 -9.04 9.81
C GLY A 148 2.12 -8.81 8.30
N PHE A 149 3.29 -9.15 7.76
CA PHE A 149 3.67 -8.90 6.37
C PHE A 149 2.65 -9.40 5.36
N TRP A 150 2.21 -10.66 5.48
CA TRP A 150 1.29 -11.26 4.50
C TRP A 150 -0.08 -10.58 4.49
N PHE A 151 -0.56 -10.13 5.64
CA PHE A 151 -1.82 -9.41 5.72
C PHE A 151 -1.73 -8.06 5.01
N SER A 152 -0.73 -7.24 5.35
CA SER A 152 -0.60 -5.89 4.77
C SER A 152 -0.18 -5.91 3.29
N HIS A 153 0.52 -6.95 2.85
CA HIS A 153 0.88 -7.13 1.44
C HIS A 153 -0.35 -7.50 0.59
N VAL A 154 -0.99 -8.64 0.87
CA VAL A 154 -2.06 -9.17 -0.02
C VAL A 154 -3.27 -9.74 0.73
N GLY A 155 -3.11 -10.16 1.98
CA GLY A 155 -4.18 -10.78 2.77
C GLY A 155 -5.40 -9.88 2.95
N TRP A 156 -5.20 -8.58 3.12
CA TRP A 156 -6.29 -7.60 3.25
C TRP A 156 -7.24 -7.55 2.03
N LEU A 157 -6.75 -7.90 0.83
CA LEU A 157 -7.55 -7.98 -0.39
C LEU A 157 -8.37 -9.28 -0.48
N MET A 158 -7.88 -10.34 0.15
CA MET A 158 -8.51 -11.66 0.19
C MET A 158 -9.52 -11.80 1.32
N MET A 159 -9.59 -10.85 2.25
CA MET A 159 -10.50 -10.89 3.40
C MET A 159 -11.56 -9.79 3.35
N LYS A 160 -12.70 -10.02 3.99
CA LYS A 160 -13.68 -8.95 4.27
C LYS A 160 -13.05 -7.95 5.23
N LYS A 161 -13.29 -6.65 5.00
CA LYS A 161 -12.86 -5.60 5.93
C LYS A 161 -13.60 -5.75 7.27
N LYS A 162 -12.90 -5.52 8.38
CA LYS A 162 -13.53 -5.41 9.70
C LYS A 162 -14.59 -4.30 9.70
N ASN A 163 -15.61 -4.44 10.54
CA ASN A 163 -16.69 -3.45 10.62
C ASN A 163 -16.18 -2.06 11.01
N ILE A 164 -15.18 -1.98 11.89
CA ILE A 164 -14.55 -0.72 12.28
C ILE A 164 -13.93 0.02 11.09
N VAL A 165 -13.31 -0.67 10.13
CA VAL A 165 -12.76 -0.06 8.91
C VAL A 165 -13.87 0.55 8.06
N LYS A 166 -15.03 -0.12 7.96
CA LYS A 166 -16.20 0.40 7.22
C LYS A 166 -16.77 1.65 7.90
N GLN A 167 -17.02 1.57 9.21
CA GLN A 167 -17.54 2.68 10.01
C GLN A 167 -16.62 3.91 9.95
N ARG A 168 -15.30 3.73 10.13
CA ARG A 168 -14.35 4.85 10.02
C ARG A 168 -14.25 5.40 8.61
N GLY A 169 -14.47 4.57 7.59
CA GLY A 169 -14.50 4.98 6.19
C GLY A 169 -15.70 5.86 5.82
N GLU A 170 -16.84 5.72 6.49
CA GLU A 170 -18.01 6.59 6.30
C GLU A 170 -17.74 8.03 6.78
N GLY A 171 -16.87 8.20 7.78
CA GLY A 171 -16.46 9.50 8.30
C GLY A 171 -15.31 10.18 7.57
N ILE A 172 -14.86 9.65 6.42
CA ILE A 172 -13.84 10.29 5.59
C ILE A 172 -14.52 11.26 4.62
N ASP A 173 -14.10 12.53 4.62
CA ASP A 173 -14.52 13.49 3.59
C ASP A 173 -14.05 13.00 2.22
N MET A 174 -15.00 12.84 1.31
CA MET A 174 -14.79 12.44 -0.08
C MET A 174 -15.44 13.43 -1.07
N THR A 175 -15.85 14.61 -0.58
CA THR A 175 -16.59 15.61 -1.35
C THR A 175 -15.83 16.03 -2.61
N ASP A 176 -14.52 16.22 -2.49
CA ASP A 176 -13.64 16.57 -3.60
C ASP A 176 -13.60 15.49 -4.70
N ILE A 177 -13.61 14.22 -4.31
CA ILE A 177 -13.59 13.08 -5.24
C ILE A 177 -14.96 12.90 -5.92
N LEU A 178 -16.03 13.16 -5.16
CA LEU A 178 -17.40 13.13 -5.68
C LEU A 178 -17.67 14.28 -6.66
N GLN A 179 -17.00 15.41 -6.50
CA GLN A 179 -17.13 16.59 -7.36
C GLN A 179 -16.16 16.60 -8.55
N ASP A 180 -15.11 15.77 -8.59
CA ASP A 180 -14.20 15.70 -9.73
C ASP A 180 -14.85 14.97 -10.92
N PRO A 181 -15.18 15.65 -12.03
CA PRO A 181 -15.88 15.05 -13.15
C PRO A 181 -15.06 13.96 -13.86
N VAL A 182 -13.72 14.05 -13.81
CA VAL A 182 -12.84 13.01 -14.39
C VAL A 182 -12.99 11.73 -13.57
N VAL A 183 -12.91 11.83 -12.24
CA VAL A 183 -13.08 10.66 -11.37
C VAL A 183 -14.46 10.05 -11.55
N GLN A 184 -15.52 10.88 -11.57
CA GLN A 184 -16.88 10.40 -11.75
C GLN A 184 -17.07 9.65 -13.09
N PHE A 185 -16.49 10.16 -14.18
CA PHE A 185 -16.57 9.49 -15.48
C PHE A 185 -15.90 8.11 -15.44
N PHE A 186 -14.68 8.04 -14.92
CA PHE A 186 -13.92 6.79 -14.88
C PHE A 186 -14.56 5.76 -13.94
N ASP A 187 -14.94 6.17 -12.72
CA ASP A 187 -15.55 5.28 -11.73
C ASP A 187 -16.94 4.78 -12.15
N ARG A 188 -17.74 5.60 -12.86
CA ARG A 188 -19.02 5.16 -13.45
C ARG A 188 -18.83 4.10 -14.53
N ASN A 189 -17.73 4.18 -15.29
CA ASN A 189 -17.41 3.25 -16.37
C ASN A 189 -16.42 2.16 -15.94
N TYR A 190 -16.26 1.94 -14.63
CA TYR A 190 -15.15 1.18 -14.05
C TYR A 190 -14.91 -0.16 -14.72
N ALA A 191 -15.93 -1.02 -14.81
CA ALA A 191 -15.77 -2.37 -15.34
C ALA A 191 -15.26 -2.37 -16.79
N LYS A 192 -15.83 -1.49 -17.64
CA LYS A 192 -15.45 -1.39 -19.05
C LYS A 192 -14.04 -0.85 -19.21
N LEU A 193 -13.74 0.29 -18.58
CA LEU A 193 -12.44 0.95 -18.70
C LEU A 193 -11.31 0.15 -18.04
N ASN A 194 -11.55 -0.46 -16.89
CA ASN A 194 -10.54 -1.26 -16.21
C ASN A 194 -10.16 -2.49 -17.05
N THR A 195 -11.14 -3.23 -17.58
CA THR A 195 -10.86 -4.37 -18.46
C THR A 195 -10.17 -3.93 -19.76
N LEU A 196 -10.66 -2.86 -20.37
CA LEU A 196 -10.09 -2.31 -21.61
C LEU A 196 -8.64 -1.88 -21.41
N LEU A 197 -8.36 -1.05 -20.41
CA LEU A 197 -7.06 -0.40 -20.23
C LEU A 197 -6.04 -1.31 -19.53
N THR A 198 -6.47 -2.23 -18.67
CA THR A 198 -5.56 -3.15 -17.97
C THR A 198 -5.15 -4.34 -18.85
N PHE A 199 -6.08 -4.90 -19.61
CA PHE A 199 -5.85 -6.18 -20.30
C PHE A 199 -5.89 -6.05 -21.82
N ILE A 200 -6.90 -5.37 -22.37
CA ILE A 200 -7.09 -5.36 -23.83
C ILE A 200 -6.05 -4.46 -24.51
N VAL A 201 -5.95 -3.19 -24.12
CA VAL A 201 -5.04 -2.22 -24.77
C VAL A 201 -3.57 -2.64 -24.67
N PRO A 202 -3.04 -3.04 -23.50
CA PRO A 202 -1.63 -3.42 -23.39
C PRO A 202 -1.27 -4.66 -24.22
N VAL A 203 -2.22 -5.57 -24.45
CA VAL A 203 -2.05 -6.76 -25.31
C VAL A 203 -2.26 -6.43 -26.80
N PHE A 204 -3.25 -5.60 -27.11
CA PHE A 204 -3.56 -5.21 -28.47
C PHE A 204 -2.39 -4.46 -29.11
N ILE A 205 -1.74 -3.55 -28.40
CA ILE A 205 -0.70 -2.70 -28.99
C ILE A 205 0.47 -3.52 -29.57
N PRO A 206 1.12 -4.44 -28.83
CA PRO A 206 2.22 -5.23 -29.37
C PRO A 206 1.85 -6.16 -30.52
N ILE A 207 0.65 -6.74 -30.48
CA ILE A 207 0.20 -7.66 -31.54
C ILE A 207 0.00 -6.89 -32.84
N PHE A 208 -0.76 -5.79 -32.81
CA PHE A 208 -1.21 -5.13 -34.04
C PHE A 208 -0.24 -4.07 -34.57
N PHE A 209 0.52 -3.42 -33.71
CA PHE A 209 1.45 -2.36 -34.14
C PHE A 209 2.91 -2.81 -34.17
N PHE A 210 3.27 -3.87 -33.43
CA PHE A 210 4.64 -4.37 -33.34
C PHE A 210 4.79 -5.82 -33.82
N ASN A 211 3.75 -6.40 -34.42
CA ASN A 211 3.72 -7.77 -34.97
C ASN A 211 4.24 -8.83 -33.98
N GLN A 212 3.94 -8.66 -32.69
CA GLN A 212 4.38 -9.60 -31.65
C GLN A 212 3.41 -10.78 -31.54
N ASP A 213 3.97 -11.94 -31.17
CA ASP A 213 3.19 -13.16 -30.98
C ASP A 213 2.19 -13.03 -29.82
N VAL A 214 0.99 -13.59 -30.01
CA VAL A 214 -0.13 -13.49 -29.07
C VAL A 214 0.20 -14.12 -27.72
N LYS A 215 0.81 -15.32 -27.72
CA LYS A 215 1.11 -16.06 -26.50
C LYS A 215 2.11 -15.29 -25.64
N TRP A 216 3.22 -14.84 -26.23
CA TRP A 216 4.24 -14.09 -25.48
C TRP A 216 3.73 -12.72 -25.04
N THR A 217 2.87 -12.08 -25.83
CA THR A 217 2.24 -10.81 -25.45
C THR A 217 1.33 -10.99 -24.23
N ILE A 218 0.47 -12.02 -24.20
CA ILE A 218 -0.37 -12.32 -23.04
C ILE A 218 0.49 -12.60 -21.80
N MET A 219 1.54 -13.42 -21.94
CA MET A 219 2.43 -13.75 -20.81
C MET A 219 3.12 -12.50 -20.24
N SER A 220 3.64 -11.62 -21.10
CA SER A 220 4.30 -10.40 -20.67
C SER A 220 3.34 -9.37 -20.08
N GLN A 221 2.17 -9.14 -20.69
CA GLN A 221 1.29 -8.00 -20.35
C GLN A 221 0.23 -8.34 -19.30
N ILE A 222 -0.30 -9.56 -19.29
CA ILE A 222 -1.35 -9.98 -18.35
C ILE A 222 -0.74 -10.62 -17.11
N PHE A 223 0.25 -11.49 -17.25
CA PHE A 223 0.78 -12.23 -16.11
C PHE A 223 1.98 -11.54 -15.48
N ILE A 224 3.01 -11.18 -16.25
CA ILE A 224 4.22 -10.56 -15.70
C ILE A 224 3.94 -9.10 -15.30
N ARG A 225 3.55 -8.23 -16.24
CA ARG A 225 3.33 -6.80 -16.02
C ARG A 225 2.31 -6.52 -14.91
N TYR A 226 1.13 -7.11 -15.00
CA TYR A 226 0.05 -6.81 -14.04
C TYR A 226 0.40 -7.28 -12.62
N THR A 227 0.92 -8.51 -12.49
CA THR A 227 1.36 -9.03 -11.18
C THR A 227 2.50 -8.19 -10.60
N TYR A 228 3.43 -7.73 -11.45
CA TYR A 228 4.50 -6.81 -11.05
C TYR A 228 3.93 -5.49 -10.49
N ILE A 229 3.02 -4.81 -11.20
CA ILE A 229 2.40 -3.56 -10.74
C ILE A 229 1.73 -3.76 -9.37
N LEU A 230 0.98 -4.85 -9.21
CA LEU A 230 0.29 -5.18 -7.96
C LEU A 230 1.29 -5.34 -6.80
N ASN A 231 2.29 -6.21 -6.96
CA ASN A 231 3.26 -6.50 -5.89
C ASN A 231 4.14 -5.29 -5.56
N VAL A 232 4.52 -4.49 -6.56
CA VAL A 232 5.23 -3.22 -6.33
C VAL A 232 4.38 -2.28 -5.48
N THR A 233 3.11 -2.12 -5.79
CA THR A 233 2.23 -1.24 -5.00
C THR A 233 2.01 -1.80 -3.59
N TRP A 234 1.73 -3.09 -3.48
CA TRP A 234 1.50 -3.76 -2.20
C TRP A 234 2.75 -3.80 -1.32
N SER A 235 3.94 -3.70 -1.91
CA SER A 235 5.20 -3.61 -1.16
C SER A 235 5.29 -2.34 -0.31
N VAL A 236 4.63 -1.25 -0.72
CA VAL A 236 4.55 -0.01 0.07
C VAL A 236 3.82 -0.27 1.39
N ASN A 237 2.70 -1.02 1.35
CA ASN A 237 1.92 -1.35 2.55
C ASN A 237 2.61 -2.37 3.48
N SER A 238 3.54 -3.17 2.94
CA SER A 238 4.22 -4.23 3.70
C SER A 238 5.68 -3.88 4.01
N PHE A 239 6.56 -3.91 3.02
CA PHE A 239 7.98 -3.65 3.20
C PHE A 239 8.22 -2.26 3.79
N ALA A 240 7.53 -1.22 3.31
CA ALA A 240 7.71 0.14 3.80
C ALA A 240 7.01 0.44 5.15
N HIS A 241 6.38 -0.55 5.79
CA HIS A 241 5.89 -0.47 7.18
C HIS A 241 6.66 -1.39 8.15
N ILE A 242 7.55 -2.23 7.65
CA ILE A 242 8.18 -3.30 8.44
C ILE A 242 9.71 -3.21 8.38
N TYR A 243 10.27 -2.93 7.20
CA TYR A 243 11.71 -3.03 6.95
C TYR A 243 12.28 -1.71 6.43
N GLY A 244 13.13 -1.09 7.25
CA GLY A 244 13.85 0.13 6.88
C GLY A 244 14.11 1.03 8.08
N TYR A 245 14.46 2.27 7.79
CA TYR A 245 14.83 3.29 8.78
C TYR A 245 13.66 4.20 9.13
N ARG A 246 13.64 4.80 10.32
CA ARG A 246 12.59 5.75 10.76
C ARG A 246 13.19 7.12 11.04
N SER A 247 13.83 7.64 10.01
CA SER A 247 14.65 8.85 10.07
C SER A 247 13.92 10.11 10.53
N TYR A 248 12.59 10.18 10.39
CA TYR A 248 11.77 11.37 10.69
C TYR A 248 10.91 11.20 11.94
N ASP A 249 10.23 10.07 12.09
CA ASP A 249 9.45 9.77 13.30
C ASP A 249 9.56 8.27 13.64
N LYS A 250 10.24 7.97 14.75
CA LYS A 250 10.44 6.60 15.23
C LYS A 250 9.21 5.98 15.92
N SER A 251 8.19 6.78 16.21
CA SER A 251 6.98 6.32 16.92
C SER A 251 5.95 5.66 16.00
N ILE A 252 6.06 5.87 14.69
CA ILE A 252 5.20 5.26 13.66
C ILE A 252 5.92 4.09 12.97
N ARG A 253 5.19 3.13 12.39
CA ARG A 253 5.84 1.93 11.82
C ARG A 253 6.43 2.15 10.44
N SER A 254 5.88 3.08 9.65
CA SER A 254 6.36 3.42 8.31
C SER A 254 7.87 3.68 8.30
N THR A 255 8.57 3.17 7.29
CA THR A 255 10.02 3.16 7.17
C THR A 255 10.49 3.68 5.82
N GLU A 256 11.68 4.27 5.79
CA GLU A 256 12.42 4.56 4.56
C GLU A 256 13.01 3.26 4.01
N ASN A 257 12.62 2.89 2.78
CA ASN A 257 13.07 1.70 2.08
C ASN A 257 13.44 2.01 0.62
N VAL A 258 14.75 2.00 0.34
CA VAL A 258 15.30 2.35 -0.98
C VAL A 258 14.85 1.40 -2.10
N TRP A 259 14.66 0.12 -1.80
CA TRP A 259 14.24 -0.89 -2.79
C TRP A 259 12.78 -0.70 -3.19
N VAL A 260 11.91 -0.42 -2.21
CA VAL A 260 10.54 -0.02 -2.49
C VAL A 260 10.52 1.27 -3.29
N SER A 261 11.39 2.23 -2.96
CA SER A 261 11.46 3.51 -3.67
C SER A 261 11.83 3.36 -5.14
N LEU A 262 12.82 2.50 -5.44
CA LEU A 262 13.22 2.18 -6.80
C LEU A 262 12.08 1.49 -7.58
N ALA A 263 11.41 0.52 -6.98
CA ALA A 263 10.35 -0.24 -7.65
C ALA A 263 9.05 0.58 -7.81
N ALA A 264 8.62 1.27 -6.75
CA ALA A 264 7.38 2.03 -6.66
C ALA A 264 7.55 3.51 -7.05
N SER A 265 8.54 3.84 -7.89
CA SER A 265 8.69 5.18 -8.48
C SER A 265 8.77 6.33 -7.45
N GLY A 266 9.33 6.07 -6.27
CA GLY A 266 9.53 7.07 -5.20
C GLY A 266 8.75 6.84 -3.90
N GLU A 267 7.83 5.88 -3.84
CA GLU A 267 6.96 5.70 -2.67
C GLU A 267 7.59 4.93 -1.50
N GLY A 268 8.87 4.56 -1.60
CA GLY A 268 9.59 3.89 -0.53
C GLY A 268 10.10 4.81 0.57
N TRP A 269 10.05 6.13 0.39
CA TRP A 269 10.37 7.13 1.41
C TRP A 269 9.17 7.32 2.36
N HIS A 270 8.74 6.21 2.96
CA HIS A 270 7.41 6.09 3.55
C HIS A 270 7.33 6.67 4.97
N ASN A 271 8.43 6.68 5.73
CA ASN A 271 8.48 7.38 7.01
C ASN A 271 8.34 8.89 6.79
N TYR A 272 9.05 9.45 5.80
CA TYR A 272 8.87 10.85 5.41
C TYR A 272 7.42 11.12 5.01
N HIS A 273 6.87 10.27 4.14
CA HIS A 273 5.53 10.45 3.61
C HIS A 273 4.44 10.44 4.69
N HIS A 274 4.51 9.54 5.67
CA HIS A 274 3.54 9.50 6.76
C HIS A 274 3.65 10.70 7.71
N VAL A 275 4.85 11.27 7.86
CA VAL A 275 5.08 12.48 8.67
C VAL A 275 4.61 13.73 7.94
N PHE A 276 4.82 13.80 6.62
CA PHE A 276 4.48 14.95 5.78
C PHE A 276 3.60 14.56 4.57
N PRO A 277 2.37 14.08 4.79
CA PRO A 277 1.54 13.51 3.72
C PRO A 277 1.16 14.53 2.63
N TRP A 278 1.19 15.82 2.94
CA TRP A 278 0.87 16.90 2.00
C TRP A 278 2.03 17.31 1.08
N ASP A 279 3.24 16.75 1.24
CA ASP A 279 4.38 17.06 0.37
C ASP A 279 4.22 16.34 -0.98
N TYR A 280 4.27 17.08 -2.09
CA TYR A 280 4.12 16.51 -3.44
C TYR A 280 5.28 15.60 -3.85
N GLN A 281 6.44 15.75 -3.21
CA GLN A 281 7.60 14.92 -3.48
C GLN A 281 7.48 13.57 -2.78
N ALA A 282 6.71 13.48 -1.68
CA ALA A 282 6.64 12.31 -0.79
C ALA A 282 8.02 11.82 -0.29
N ALA A 283 9.05 12.67 -0.38
CA ALA A 283 10.42 12.36 -0.02
C ALA A 283 11.21 13.66 0.19
N GLU A 284 12.22 13.63 1.06
CA GLU A 284 13.19 14.72 1.14
C GLU A 284 14.27 14.62 0.05
N LEU A 285 14.76 13.39 -0.20
CA LEU A 285 15.85 13.15 -1.14
C LEU A 285 15.44 13.48 -2.57
N LYS A 286 16.12 14.46 -3.16
CA LYS A 286 15.93 14.91 -4.55
C LYS A 286 16.69 14.02 -5.54
N SER A 287 16.34 12.73 -5.59
CA SER A 287 16.91 11.78 -6.56
C SER A 287 15.92 11.47 -7.67
N PHE A 288 16.38 11.53 -8.93
CA PHE A 288 15.59 11.10 -10.07
C PHE A 288 15.30 9.59 -10.02
N ILE A 289 16.34 8.77 -9.82
CA ILE A 289 16.25 7.30 -9.85
C ILE A 289 15.34 6.78 -8.73
N PHE A 290 15.36 7.43 -7.56
CA PHE A 290 14.55 7.04 -6.41
C PHE A 290 13.29 7.91 -6.23
N ASN A 291 12.90 8.69 -7.23
CA ASN A 291 11.63 9.44 -7.23
C ASN A 291 11.25 9.94 -8.63
N THR A 292 11.07 9.01 -9.56
CA THR A 292 10.64 9.34 -10.93
C THR A 292 9.29 10.03 -10.97
N THR A 293 8.40 9.76 -10.00
CA THR A 293 7.10 10.42 -9.87
C THR A 293 7.26 11.94 -9.71
N LYS A 294 8.15 12.38 -8.80
CA LYS A 294 8.44 13.81 -8.62
C LYS A 294 8.91 14.44 -9.93
N PHE A 295 9.83 13.79 -10.63
CA PHE A 295 10.35 14.31 -11.91
C PHE A 295 9.23 14.55 -12.93
N TRP A 296 8.32 13.59 -13.08
CA TRP A 296 7.21 13.74 -14.01
C TRP A 296 6.24 14.84 -13.58
N ILE A 297 5.95 14.97 -12.27
CA ILE A 297 5.15 16.09 -11.76
C ILE A 297 5.83 17.44 -12.08
N ASP A 298 7.14 17.56 -11.89
CA ASP A 298 7.91 18.76 -12.22
C ASP A 298 7.86 19.07 -13.73
N PHE A 299 7.97 18.05 -14.58
CA PHE A 299 7.80 18.20 -16.03
C PHE A 299 6.41 18.74 -16.36
N PHE A 300 5.35 18.16 -15.79
CA PHE A 300 3.99 18.65 -15.98
C PHE A 300 3.78 20.05 -15.42
N ALA A 301 4.48 20.43 -14.35
CA ALA A 301 4.46 21.78 -13.81
C ALA A 301 5.10 22.79 -14.78
N LYS A 302 6.24 22.42 -15.38
CA LYS A 302 6.94 23.25 -16.38
C LYS A 302 6.08 23.55 -17.61
N ILE A 303 5.30 22.57 -18.09
CA ILE A 303 4.37 22.78 -19.20
C ILE A 303 3.00 23.34 -18.75
N GLY A 304 2.86 23.71 -17.47
CA GLY A 304 1.67 24.35 -16.93
C GLY A 304 0.46 23.43 -16.74
N TRP A 305 0.64 22.12 -16.72
CA TRP A 305 -0.39 21.11 -16.49
C TRP A 305 -0.55 20.76 -15.00
N ALA A 306 0.52 20.88 -14.21
CA ALA A 306 0.50 20.82 -12.75
C ALA A 306 0.83 22.20 -12.15
N TYR A 307 0.31 22.51 -10.96
CA TYR A 307 0.55 23.77 -10.26
C TYR A 307 0.25 23.63 -8.76
N ASP A 308 0.59 24.65 -7.96
CA ASP A 308 0.36 24.66 -6.50
C ASP A 308 1.03 23.47 -5.78
N LEU A 309 2.29 23.17 -6.15
CA LEU A 309 3.08 22.06 -5.63
C LEU A 309 3.51 22.37 -4.19
N LYS A 310 2.95 21.65 -3.21
CA LYS A 310 3.23 21.83 -1.79
C LYS A 310 4.46 21.06 -1.37
N TYR A 311 5.40 21.71 -0.69
CA TYR A 311 6.59 21.06 -0.14
C TYR A 311 6.90 21.56 1.26
N VAL A 312 7.56 20.71 2.06
CA VAL A 312 7.99 21.01 3.42
C VAL A 312 9.30 21.80 3.38
N THR A 313 9.43 22.80 4.24
CA THR A 313 10.66 23.57 4.36
C THR A 313 11.75 22.76 5.07
N ALA A 314 13.01 22.94 4.67
CA ALA A 314 14.15 22.25 5.28
C ALA A 314 14.22 22.46 6.82
N GLN A 315 13.89 23.67 7.28
CA GLN A 315 13.84 23.99 8.72
C GLN A 315 12.79 23.16 9.46
N HIS A 316 11.62 22.93 8.85
CA HIS A 316 10.58 22.10 9.45
C HIS A 316 11.00 20.63 9.47
N VAL A 317 11.61 20.12 8.39
CA VAL A 317 12.15 18.76 8.36
C VAL A 317 13.20 18.56 9.46
N GLN A 318 14.18 19.46 9.56
CA GLN A 318 15.22 19.41 10.58
C GLN A 318 14.63 19.35 12.01
N LYS A 319 13.68 20.25 12.32
CA LYS A 319 13.04 20.28 13.64
C LYS A 319 12.34 18.95 13.97
N VAL A 320 11.68 18.32 13.00
CA VAL A 320 11.01 17.03 13.21
C VAL A 320 12.03 15.92 13.42
N VAL A 321 13.07 15.84 12.59
CA VAL A 321 14.13 14.84 12.72
C VAL A 321 14.83 14.95 14.08
N GLU A 322 15.18 16.15 14.52
CA GLU A 322 15.85 16.37 15.81
C GLU A 322 15.00 15.97 17.01
N THR A 323 13.68 16.10 16.91
CA THR A 323 12.75 15.82 18.02
C THR A 323 12.22 14.39 18.02
N LYS A 324 12.01 13.78 16.85
CA LYS A 324 11.30 12.51 16.70
C LYS A 324 12.07 11.43 15.94
N GLY A 325 13.12 11.78 15.20
CA GLY A 325 13.90 10.83 14.42
C GLY A 325 14.57 9.75 15.28
N ASP A 326 14.88 8.62 14.66
CA ASP A 326 15.66 7.53 15.25
C ASP A 326 17.19 7.76 15.20
N GLY A 327 17.64 8.82 14.56
CA GLY A 327 19.04 9.18 14.40
C GLY A 327 19.69 8.70 13.10
N THR A 328 18.96 8.02 12.21
CA THR A 328 19.51 7.54 10.93
C THR A 328 19.32 8.52 9.77
N HIS A 329 18.89 9.75 10.06
CA HIS A 329 18.72 10.78 9.05
C HIS A 329 20.07 11.12 8.38
N PHE A 330 20.08 11.22 7.05
CA PHE A 330 21.31 11.30 6.25
C PHE A 330 22.10 12.62 6.41
N ILE A 331 21.46 13.71 6.86
CA ILE A 331 22.13 15.01 7.18
C ILE A 331 22.17 15.29 8.68
N HIS A 332 21.07 14.98 9.37
CA HIS A 332 20.78 15.44 10.74
C HIS A 332 20.85 14.31 11.76
N GLY A 333 21.18 13.10 11.31
CA GLY A 333 21.36 11.95 12.16
C GLY A 333 22.54 12.18 13.09
N LYS A 334 22.29 12.11 14.40
CA LYS A 334 23.37 12.04 15.37
C LYS A 334 23.89 10.61 15.32
N SER A 335 25.00 10.40 14.59
CA SER A 335 25.75 9.16 14.65
C SER A 335 26.09 8.87 16.10
N LYS A 336 25.34 7.96 16.73
CA LYS A 336 25.83 7.26 17.92
C LYS A 336 26.73 6.14 17.41
N LEU A 337 27.95 6.52 17.01
CA LEU A 337 29.04 5.56 16.98
C LEU A 337 29.50 5.33 18.41
#